data_AF-A0A8T8SE66-F1
#
_entry.id   AF-A0A8T8SE66-F1
#
_cell.length_a   1.000
_cell.length_b   1.000
_cell.length_c   1.000
_cell.angle_alpha   90.00
_cell.angle_beta   90.00
_cell.angle_gamma   90.00
#
_symmetry.space_group_name_H-M   'P 1'
#
loop_
_entity.id
_entity.type
_entity.pdbx_description
1 polymer ?
#
loop_
_entity_poly.entity_id
_entity_poly.type
_entity_poly.pdbx_seq_one_letter_code
_entity_poly.pdbx_strand_id
1 'polypeptide(L)' 'MKMIATTKLNKATTAMQAAKVYGKANGDIFTKSEALAPSGGRELFIVVSSDKGLCGGIHSSVSKR' A
#
# COMPACT_ATOMS: atom_id res chain seq x y z
N MET A 1 -5.83 23.74 -7.12
CA MET A 1 -5.08 22.74 -6.31
C MET A 1 -4.04 21.90 -7.08
N LYS A 2 -3.92 21.98 -8.41
CA LYS A 2 -2.96 21.18 -9.19
C LYS A 2 -1.49 21.35 -8.75
N MET A 3 -1.00 22.59 -8.62
CA MET A 3 0.38 22.85 -8.22
C MET A 3 0.71 22.37 -6.79
N ILE A 4 -0.23 22.50 -5.85
CA ILE A 4 -0.08 22.02 -4.47
C ILE A 4 -0.05 20.49 -4.41
N ALA A 5 -0.83 19.82 -5.28
CA ALA A 5 -0.78 18.38 -5.39
C ALA A 5 0.58 17.90 -5.94
N THR A 6 1.15 18.60 -6.92
CA THR A 6 2.47 18.28 -7.47
C THR A 6 3.57 18.34 -6.41
N THR A 7 3.60 19.37 -5.56
CA THR A 7 4.62 19.46 -4.50
C THR A 7 4.46 18.36 -3.44
N LYS A 8 3.22 18.00 -3.08
CA LYS A 8 2.93 16.87 -2.19
C LYS A 8 3.33 15.52 -2.81
N LEU A 9 3.13 15.35 -4.12
CA LEU A 9 3.50 14.14 -4.84
C LEU A 9 5.02 13.91 -4.82
N ASN A 10 5.82 14.96 -4.98
CA ASN A 10 7.28 14.85 -4.91
C ASN A 10 7.72 14.30 -3.54
N LYS A 11 7.20 14.86 -2.44
CA LYS A 11 7.48 14.37 -1.07
C LYS A 11 7.02 12.92 -0.88
N ALA A 12 5.82 12.58 -1.35
CA ALA A 12 5.28 11.23 -1.25
C ALA A 12 6.11 10.21 -2.05
N THR A 13 6.64 10.62 -3.21
CA THR A 13 7.48 9.75 -4.06
C THR A 13 8.78 9.38 -3.37
N THR A 14 9.44 10.33 -2.68
CA THR A 14 10.65 10.03 -1.89
C THR A 14 10.37 9.01 -0.79
N ALA A 15 9.28 9.19 -0.02
CA ALA A 15 8.90 8.24 1.03
C ALA A 15 8.57 6.86 0.46
N MET A 16 7.91 6.79 -0.70
CA MET A 16 7.60 5.54 -1.39
C MET A 16 8.87 4.77 -1.77
N GLN A 17 9.92 5.45 -2.26
CA GLN A 17 11.16 4.75 -2.63
C GLN A 17 11.86 4.14 -1.42
N ALA A 18 11.91 4.85 -0.29
CA ALA A 18 12.43 4.30 0.96
C ALA A 18 11.62 3.08 1.44
N ALA A 19 10.29 3.17 1.40
CA ALA A 19 9.40 2.08 1.80
C ALA A 19 9.55 0.83 0.91
N LYS A 20 9.80 0.99 -0.40
CA LYS A 20 10.04 -0.13 -1.32
C LYS A 20 11.28 -0.94 -0.96
N VAL A 21 12.37 -0.26 -0.62
CA VAL A 21 13.62 -0.93 -0.22
C VAL A 21 13.40 -1.72 1.07
N TYR A 22 12.74 -1.12 2.06
CA TYR A 22 12.38 -1.79 3.31
C TYR A 22 11.46 -3.01 3.08
N GLY A 23 10.40 -2.84 2.28
CA GLY A 23 9.46 -3.91 1.96
C GLY A 23 10.12 -5.10 1.28
N LYS A 24 11.07 -4.86 0.37
CA LYS A 24 11.86 -5.91 -0.27
C LYS A 24 12.68 -6.70 0.76
N ALA A 25 13.44 -6.00 1.61
CA ALA A 25 14.25 -6.65 2.64
C ALA A 25 13.40 -7.47 3.63
N ASN A 26 12.23 -6.96 4.04
CA ASN A 26 11.31 -7.69 4.92
C ASN A 26 10.71 -8.93 4.24
N GLY A 27 10.36 -8.82 2.95
CA GLY A 27 9.88 -9.96 2.16
C GLY A 27 10.93 -11.06 2.00
N ASP A 28 12.20 -10.68 1.81
CA ASP A 28 13.31 -11.63 1.72
C ASP A 28 13.50 -12.43 3.03
N ILE A 29 13.35 -11.75 4.18
CA ILE A 29 13.39 -12.41 5.50
C ILE A 29 12.23 -13.38 5.66
N PHE A 30 11.00 -12.94 5.35
CA PHE A 30 9.81 -13.79 5.46
C PHE A 30 9.94 -15.05 4.61
N THR A 31 10.39 -14.90 3.35
CA THR A 31 10.56 -16.02 2.42
C THR A 31 11.59 -17.03 2.92
N LYS A 32 12.72 -16.54 3.46
CA LYS A 32 13.78 -17.39 4.01
C LYS A 32 13.42 -18.03 5.35
N SER A 33 12.46 -17.47 6.07
CA SER A 33 12.02 -18.00 7.38
C SER A 33 11.08 -19.20 7.27
N GLU A 34 10.66 -19.59 6.05
CA GLU A 34 9.71 -20.68 5.78
C GLU A 34 8.41 -20.58 6.61
N ALA A 35 8.05 -19.36 7.03
CA ALA A 35 6.88 -19.11 7.85
C ALA A 35 5.60 -19.39 7.06
N LEU A 36 4.93 -20.49 7.39
CA LEU A 36 3.66 -20.89 6.78
C LEU A 36 2.48 -20.37 7.60
N ALA A 37 1.46 -19.87 6.91
CA ALA A 37 0.19 -19.58 7.55
C ALA A 37 -0.48 -20.90 8.00
N PRO A 38 -1.01 -20.97 9.23
CA PRO A 38 -1.71 -22.16 9.71
C PRO A 38 -2.94 -22.46 8.86
N SER A 39 -3.21 -23.75 8.63
CA SER A 39 -4.38 -24.20 7.87
C SER A 39 -5.67 -24.05 8.69
N GLY A 40 -6.78 -23.69 8.04
CA GLY A 40 -8.11 -23.66 8.67
C GLY A 40 -8.58 -22.30 9.20
N GLY A 41 -8.05 -21.18 8.70
CA GLY A 41 -8.49 -19.82 9.04
C GLY A 41 -9.56 -19.24 8.10
N ARG A 42 -10.26 -18.19 8.55
CA ARG A 42 -11.05 -17.32 7.68
C ARG A 42 -10.13 -16.33 6.98
N GLU A 43 -10.34 -16.11 5.68
CA GLU A 43 -9.63 -15.07 4.94
C GLU A 43 -10.02 -13.68 5.44
N LEU A 44 -9.00 -12.85 5.68
CA LEU A 44 -9.17 -11.45 6.06
C LEU A 44 -8.70 -10.55 4.92
N PHE A 45 -9.62 -9.73 4.40
CA PHE A 45 -9.29 -8.69 3.45
C PHE A 45 -9.03 -7.38 4.19
N ILE A 46 -7.83 -6.82 4.01
CA ILE A 46 -7.47 -5.49 4.54
C ILE A 46 -7.47 -4.50 3.39
N VAL A 47 -8.42 -3.59 3.42
CA VAL A 47 -8.55 -2.52 2.43
C VAL A 47 -7.87 -1.25 2.95
N VAL A 48 -7.00 -0.66 2.13
CA VAL A 48 -6.28 0.58 2.47
C VAL A 48 -6.68 1.68 1.49
N SER A 49 -7.22 2.77 2.03
CA SER A 49 -7.59 3.98 1.27
C SER A 49 -7.47 5.23 2.14
N SER A 50 -7.68 6.41 1.57
CA SER A 50 -7.77 7.68 2.31
C SER A 50 -9.20 8.05 2.69
N ASP A 51 -9.39 8.85 3.73
CA ASP A 51 -10.67 9.47 4.09
C ASP A 51 -11.10 10.59 3.11
N LYS A 52 -10.15 11.18 2.38
CA LYS A 52 -10.39 12.33 1.49
C LYS A 52 -10.89 11.95 0.10
N GLY A 53 -11.75 12.82 -0.44
CA GLY A 53 -12.28 12.75 -1.81
C GLY A 53 -11.49 13.60 -2.82
N LEU A 54 -12.13 13.90 -3.97
CA LEU A 54 -11.54 14.63 -5.12
C LEU A 54 -10.32 13.93 -5.74
N CYS A 55 -10.30 12.60 -5.68
CA CYS A 55 -9.25 11.73 -6.20
C CYS A 55 -9.70 10.94 -7.45
N GLY A 56 -10.73 11.39 -8.16
CA GLY A 56 -11.33 10.63 -9.26
C GLY A 56 -11.95 9.31 -8.76
N GLY A 57 -11.65 8.20 -9.45
CA GLY A 57 -12.27 6.89 -9.20
C GLY A 57 -11.56 5.96 -8.19
N ILE A 58 -10.64 6.46 -7.36
CA ILE A 58 -9.80 5.58 -6.50
C ILE A 58 -10.65 4.75 -5.51
N HIS A 59 -11.55 5.36 -4.74
CA HIS A 59 -12.42 4.62 -3.82
C HIS A 59 -13.31 3.60 -4.52
N SER A 60 -13.84 3.94 -5.69
CA SER A 60 -14.60 3.03 -6.53
C SER A 60 -13.76 1.86 -7.04
N SER A 61 -12.49 2.11 -7.38
CA SER A 61 -11.58 1.07 -7.89
C SER A 61 -11.16 0.05 -6.84
N VAL A 62 -11.20 0.44 -5.56
CA VAL A 62 -10.82 -0.42 -4.43
C VAL A 62 -12.04 -1.16 -3.88
N SER A 63 -13.21 -0.52 -3.83
CA SER A 63 -14.44 -1.13 -3.31
C SER A 63 -15.12 -2.11 -4.26
N LYS A 64 -14.94 -1.94 -5.58
CA LYS A 64 -15.54 -2.80 -6.60
C LYS A 64 -14.56 -3.81 -7.20
N ARG A 65 -13.38 -3.91 -6.60
CA ARG A 65 -12.36 -4.88 -7.00
C ARG A 65 -12.65 -6.25 -6.42
#